data_AF-H3KI80-F1
#
_entry.id   AF-H3KI80-F1
#
_cell.length_a   1.000
_cell.length_b   1.000
_cell.length_c   1.000
_cell.angle_alpha   90.00
_cell.angle_beta   90.00
_cell.angle_gamma   90.00
#
_symmetry.space_group_name_H-M   'P 1'
#
loop_
_entity.id
_entity.type
_entity.pdbx_description
1 polymer ?
#
loop_
_entity_poly.entity_id
_entity_poly.type
_entity_poly.pdbx_seq_one_letter_code
_entity_poly.pdbx_strand_id
1 'polypeptide(L)'
;TYSRRRLLAFGALAISGTALAGGVAVRYPVLGQNPTGDRLARCMSSPNWRGGPEGAFENIVPVRVEAGTKSKPQAIMEFLLRNREGIVPDAPVPAVKTDLCALPDGNLVWFGHSTFLIRAGGVTLLVDPAFGPAAPVSFVGQPFPLEVEYGLADMPIPDAVLLTHDHYDHLEWETVLALASTGVRFVCPLGVG
;
A
#
# COMPACT_ATOMS: atom_id res chain seq x y z
N THR A 1 25.05 -38.27 11.27
CA THR A 1 24.26 -38.69 10.09
C THR A 1 22.78 -38.49 10.38
N TYR A 2 22.17 -37.45 9.82
CA TYR A 2 20.75 -37.15 10.03
C TYR A 2 19.90 -38.23 9.32
N SER A 3 18.93 -38.84 10.00
CA SER A 3 18.19 -39.98 9.43
C SER A 3 17.28 -39.53 8.29
N ARG A 4 17.25 -40.31 7.18
CA ARG A 4 16.43 -40.06 5.98
C ARG A 4 14.96 -39.72 6.29
N ARG A 5 14.40 -40.28 7.37
CA ARG A 5 13.03 -40.01 7.82
C ARG A 5 12.82 -38.57 8.31
N ARG A 6 13.82 -37.96 8.95
CA ARG A 6 13.72 -36.55 9.39
C ARG A 6 13.81 -35.58 8.21
N LEU A 7 14.68 -35.85 7.23
CA LEU A 7 14.75 -35.04 6.00
C LEU A 7 13.45 -35.07 5.18
N LEU A 8 12.80 -36.23 5.08
CA LEU A 8 11.51 -36.35 4.40
C LEU A 8 10.38 -35.64 5.15
N ALA A 9 10.38 -35.69 6.49
CA ALA A 9 9.40 -34.97 7.31
C ALA A 9 9.56 -33.44 7.20
N PHE A 10 10.80 -32.92 7.21
CA PHE A 10 11.07 -31.49 6.97
C PHE A 10 10.67 -31.06 5.56
N GLY A 11 10.95 -31.89 4.54
CA GLY A 11 10.51 -31.64 3.16
C GLY A 11 8.99 -31.58 3.02
N ALA A 12 8.27 -32.52 3.64
CA ALA A 12 6.81 -32.54 3.63
C ALA A 12 6.18 -31.36 4.38
N LEU A 13 6.77 -30.91 5.51
CA LEU A 13 6.32 -29.73 6.24
C LEU A 13 6.54 -28.44 5.42
N ALA A 14 7.69 -28.33 4.75
CA ALA A 14 8.01 -27.19 3.89
C ALA A 14 7.08 -27.11 2.67
N ILE A 15 6.78 -28.24 2.03
CA ILE A 15 5.85 -28.31 0.89
C ILE A 15 4.42 -27.94 1.33
N SER A 16 3.97 -28.48 2.47
CA SER A 16 2.66 -28.16 3.05
C SER A 16 2.54 -26.68 3.41
N GLY A 17 3.58 -26.09 4.01
CA GLY A 17 3.62 -24.66 4.33
C GLY A 17 3.60 -23.77 3.09
N THR A 18 4.28 -24.18 2.01
CA THR A 18 4.31 -23.45 0.74
C THR A 18 2.96 -23.50 0.02
N ALA A 19 2.30 -24.67 0.02
CA ALA A 19 0.96 -24.83 -0.57
C ALA A 19 -0.10 -24.04 0.21
N LEU A 20 -0.02 -24.03 1.55
CA LEU A 20 -0.90 -23.23 2.39
C LEU A 20 -0.68 -21.72 2.17
N ALA A 21 0.58 -21.27 2.13
CA ALA A 21 0.93 -19.88 1.87
C ALA A 21 0.46 -19.43 0.46
N GLY A 22 0.65 -20.28 -0.56
CA GLY A 22 0.14 -20.02 -1.91
C GLY A 22 -1.39 -19.95 -1.98
N GLY A 23 -2.08 -20.87 -1.30
CA GLY A 23 -3.55 -20.88 -1.24
C GLY A 23 -4.15 -19.67 -0.49
N VAL A 24 -3.45 -19.16 0.53
CA VAL A 24 -3.83 -17.94 1.26
C VAL A 24 -3.58 -16.70 0.39
N ALA A 25 -2.44 -16.60 -0.30
CA ALA A 25 -2.12 -15.49 -1.19
C ALA A 25 -3.10 -15.35 -2.36
N VAL A 26 -3.61 -16.46 -2.91
CA VAL A 26 -4.60 -16.47 -4.01
C VAL A 26 -5.99 -16.00 -3.55
N ARG A 27 -6.27 -15.99 -2.25
CA ARG A 27 -7.57 -15.57 -1.68
C ARG A 27 -7.60 -14.15 -1.14
N TYR A 28 -6.47 -13.47 -1.07
CA TYR A 28 -6.47 -12.08 -0.64
C TYR A 28 -7.06 -11.20 -1.73
N PRO A 29 -8.06 -10.35 -1.40
CA PRO A 29 -8.64 -9.46 -2.39
C PRO A 29 -7.55 -8.47 -2.84
N VAL A 30 -7.22 -8.52 -4.12
CA VAL A 30 -6.36 -7.51 -4.76
C VAL A 30 -7.27 -6.35 -5.16
N LEU A 31 -6.89 -5.14 -4.77
CA LEU A 31 -7.56 -3.93 -5.25
C LEU A 31 -7.16 -3.73 -6.71
N GLY A 32 -8.16 -3.64 -7.56
CA GLY A 32 -7.99 -3.30 -8.95
C GLY A 32 -7.86 -4.47 -9.92
N GLN A 33 -7.81 -4.12 -11.20
CA GLN A 33 -7.70 -5.04 -12.32
C GLN A 33 -7.05 -4.35 -13.51
N ASN A 34 -6.47 -5.13 -14.43
CA ASN A 34 -5.98 -4.56 -15.68
C ASN A 34 -7.09 -3.76 -16.39
N PRO A 35 -6.77 -2.59 -16.95
CA PRO A 35 -7.77 -1.74 -17.57
C PRO A 35 -8.40 -2.45 -18.78
N THR A 36 -9.72 -2.34 -18.91
CA THR A 36 -10.50 -2.89 -20.03
C THR A 36 -11.49 -1.85 -20.56
N GLY A 37 -12.05 -2.07 -21.76
CA GLY A 37 -13.07 -1.20 -22.36
C GLY A 37 -12.66 0.27 -22.43
N ASP A 38 -13.55 1.16 -22.00
CA ASP A 38 -13.31 2.62 -21.98
C ASP A 38 -12.11 3.03 -21.13
N ARG A 39 -11.82 2.28 -20.05
CA ARG A 39 -10.65 2.56 -19.20
C ARG A 39 -9.37 2.27 -19.98
N LEU A 40 -9.30 1.15 -20.69
CA LEU A 40 -8.17 0.82 -21.55
C LEU A 40 -8.01 1.86 -22.67
N ALA A 41 -9.10 2.29 -23.29
CA ALA A 41 -9.06 3.33 -24.31
C ALA A 41 -8.48 4.66 -23.78
N ARG A 42 -8.84 5.06 -22.54
CA ARG A 42 -8.24 6.22 -21.87
C ARG A 42 -6.75 6.02 -21.54
N CYS A 43 -6.35 4.83 -21.12
CA CYS A 43 -4.94 4.53 -20.89
C CYS A 43 -4.15 4.63 -22.21
N MET A 44 -4.66 4.04 -23.28
CA MET A 44 -4.04 4.02 -24.61
C MET A 44 -3.93 5.41 -25.26
N SER A 45 -4.79 6.37 -24.89
CA SER A 45 -4.69 7.75 -25.39
C SER A 45 -3.60 8.57 -24.70
N SER A 46 -3.00 8.05 -23.62
CA SER A 46 -1.89 8.71 -22.93
C SER A 46 -0.62 8.70 -23.78
N PRO A 47 0.15 9.81 -23.81
CA PRO A 47 1.44 9.86 -24.50
C PRO A 47 2.50 8.93 -23.88
N ASN A 48 2.24 8.34 -22.70
CA ASN A 48 3.14 7.42 -22.02
C ASN A 48 2.74 5.94 -22.16
N TRP A 49 1.67 5.62 -22.90
CA TRP A 49 1.29 4.24 -23.17
C TRP A 49 1.99 3.68 -24.42
N ARG A 50 2.47 2.43 -24.37
CA ARG A 50 3.16 1.75 -25.48
C ARG A 50 2.69 0.32 -25.61
N GLY A 51 2.62 -0.22 -26.83
CA GLY A 51 2.34 -1.64 -27.07
C GLY A 51 0.88 -2.02 -27.39
N GLY A 52 -0.01 -1.05 -27.70
CA GLY A 52 -1.39 -1.36 -28.10
C GLY A 52 -2.27 -1.88 -26.95
N PRO A 53 -3.29 -2.72 -27.20
CA PRO A 53 -4.20 -3.21 -26.15
C PRO A 53 -3.54 -4.05 -25.04
N GLU A 54 -2.42 -4.71 -25.34
CA GLU A 54 -1.61 -5.46 -24.37
C GLU A 54 -0.42 -4.64 -23.84
N GLY A 55 -0.47 -3.33 -24.08
CA GLY A 55 0.58 -2.39 -23.73
C GLY A 55 0.69 -2.10 -22.24
N ALA A 56 1.61 -1.20 -21.92
CA ALA A 56 1.81 -0.69 -20.57
C ALA A 56 2.25 0.78 -20.59
N PHE A 57 2.21 1.42 -19.43
CA PHE A 57 2.84 2.71 -19.23
C PHE A 57 4.37 2.56 -19.19
N GLU A 58 5.06 3.40 -19.96
CA GLU A 58 6.51 3.53 -19.90
C GLU A 58 6.91 4.81 -19.17
N ASN A 59 7.92 4.71 -18.30
CA ASN A 59 8.45 5.85 -17.58
C ASN A 59 9.15 6.82 -18.54
N ILE A 60 8.86 8.11 -18.40
CA ILE A 60 9.51 9.18 -19.20
C ILE A 60 11.02 9.15 -19.00
N VAL A 61 11.45 8.92 -17.76
CA VAL A 61 12.85 8.72 -17.40
C VAL A 61 13.06 7.24 -17.13
N PRO A 62 13.92 6.54 -17.91
CA PRO A 62 14.22 5.15 -17.66
C PRO A 62 14.76 4.97 -16.24
N VAL A 63 14.07 4.17 -15.43
CA VAL A 63 14.58 3.77 -14.13
C VAL A 63 15.64 2.71 -14.38
N ARG A 64 16.91 3.08 -14.17
CA ARG A 64 17.97 2.08 -14.08
C ARG A 64 17.75 1.31 -12.80
N VAL A 65 17.17 0.11 -12.91
CA VAL A 65 17.26 -0.88 -11.85
C VAL A 65 18.71 -1.33 -11.87
N GLU A 66 19.54 -0.77 -10.99
CA GLU A 66 20.86 -1.35 -10.72
C GLU A 66 20.61 -2.74 -10.16
N ALA A 67 20.80 -3.76 -11.00
CA ALA A 67 20.80 -5.13 -10.56
C ALA A 67 21.98 -5.26 -9.59
N GLY A 68 21.69 -5.24 -8.29
CA GLY A 68 22.69 -5.50 -7.27
C GLY A 68 23.45 -6.78 -7.61
N THR A 69 24.72 -6.86 -7.23
CA THR A 69 25.58 -8.03 -7.49
C THR A 69 25.10 -9.32 -6.80
N LYS A 70 24.05 -9.23 -5.98
CA LYS A 70 23.45 -10.32 -5.21
C LYS A 70 22.38 -11.03 -6.03
N SER A 71 22.39 -12.36 -5.96
CA SER A 71 21.29 -13.17 -6.49
C SER A 71 20.00 -12.93 -5.70
N LYS A 72 18.82 -13.17 -6.32
CA LYS A 72 17.52 -13.02 -5.65
C LYS A 72 17.43 -13.78 -4.31
N PRO A 73 17.90 -15.03 -4.18
CA PRO A 73 17.88 -15.74 -2.90
C PRO A 73 18.75 -15.08 -1.83
N GLN A 74 19.92 -14.56 -2.21
CA GLN A 74 20.80 -13.84 -1.28
C GLN A 74 20.15 -12.55 -0.78
N ALA A 75 19.53 -11.78 -1.68
CA ALA A 75 18.82 -10.55 -1.31
C ALA A 75 17.63 -10.83 -0.37
N ILE A 76 16.87 -11.89 -0.61
CA ILE A 76 15.77 -12.32 0.27
C ILE A 76 16.31 -12.73 1.65
N MET A 77 17.36 -13.57 1.68
CA MET A 77 17.93 -14.04 2.95
C MET A 77 18.47 -12.88 3.77
N GLU A 78 19.18 -11.95 3.14
CA GLU A 78 19.68 -10.74 3.80
C GLU A 78 18.54 -9.86 4.31
N PHE A 79 17.48 -9.65 3.52
CA PHE A 79 16.30 -8.91 3.98
C PHE A 79 15.64 -9.57 5.20
N LEU A 80 15.56 -10.89 5.24
CA LEU A 80 14.98 -11.63 6.37
C LEU A 80 15.86 -11.59 7.61
N LEU A 81 17.19 -11.64 7.44
CA LEU A 81 18.17 -11.64 8.53
C LEU A 81 18.65 -10.24 8.91
N ARG A 82 18.19 -9.18 8.23
CA ARG A 82 18.66 -7.81 8.47
C ARG A 82 18.40 -7.41 9.92
N ASN A 83 19.35 -6.65 10.49
CA ASN A 83 19.13 -6.05 11.79
C ASN A 83 17.92 -5.11 11.72
N ARG A 84 17.03 -5.22 12.71
CA ARG A 84 15.83 -4.39 12.86
C ARG A 84 15.92 -3.46 14.08
N GLU A 85 17.09 -3.34 14.69
CA GLU A 85 17.33 -2.34 15.73
C GLU A 85 17.15 -0.94 15.15
N GLY A 86 16.40 -0.10 15.87
CA GLY A 86 16.20 1.31 15.54
C GLY A 86 15.21 1.61 14.40
N ILE A 87 14.52 0.61 13.82
CA ILE A 87 13.49 0.84 12.78
C ILE A 87 12.05 0.71 13.32
N VAL A 88 11.89 0.33 14.58
CA VAL A 88 10.60 0.27 15.28
C VAL A 88 10.74 1.14 16.54
N PRO A 89 9.79 2.06 16.80
CA PRO A 89 9.83 2.86 18.01
C PRO A 89 9.57 1.99 19.26
N ASP A 90 10.29 2.26 20.35
CA ASP A 90 10.17 1.51 21.62
C ASP A 90 8.89 1.84 22.41
N ALA A 91 8.26 2.96 22.08
CA ALA A 91 7.02 3.45 22.68
C ALA A 91 6.09 3.99 21.58
N PRO A 92 4.79 4.16 21.85
CA PRO A 92 3.88 4.84 20.93
C PRO A 92 4.44 6.19 20.48
N VAL A 93 4.25 6.52 19.21
CA VAL A 93 4.75 7.76 18.61
C VAL A 93 3.94 8.93 19.16
N PRO A 94 4.60 9.98 19.69
CA PRO A 94 3.91 11.19 20.12
C PRO A 94 3.10 11.81 19.00
N ALA A 95 1.84 12.09 19.27
CA ALA A 95 0.89 12.55 18.26
C ALA A 95 -0.10 13.57 18.85
N VAL A 96 -0.60 14.47 18.01
CA VAL A 96 -1.56 15.50 18.41
C VAL A 96 -2.94 15.13 17.89
N LYS A 97 -3.92 15.00 18.79
CA LYS A 97 -5.32 14.82 18.39
C LYS A 97 -5.90 16.16 17.92
N THR A 98 -6.03 16.32 16.60
CA THR A 98 -6.66 17.48 15.96
C THR A 98 -8.15 17.20 15.70
N ASP A 99 -9.01 18.20 15.86
CA ASP A 99 -10.39 18.15 15.35
C ASP A 99 -10.40 18.46 13.85
N LEU A 100 -10.61 17.43 13.03
CA LEU A 100 -10.53 17.53 11.57
C LEU A 100 -11.75 18.18 10.95
N CYS A 101 -12.91 18.07 11.61
CA CYS A 101 -14.14 18.70 11.15
C CYS A 101 -14.06 20.23 11.28
N ALA A 102 -13.22 20.71 12.19
CA ALA A 102 -12.97 22.13 12.44
C ALA A 102 -11.59 22.61 11.92
N LEU A 103 -10.93 21.86 11.03
CA LEU A 103 -9.61 22.22 10.52
C LEU A 103 -9.65 23.57 9.77
N PRO A 104 -8.89 24.60 10.20
CA PRO A 104 -8.89 25.90 9.52
C PRO A 104 -8.26 25.83 8.13
N ASP A 105 -8.67 26.72 7.23
CA ASP A 105 -8.09 26.81 5.89
C ASP A 105 -6.59 27.16 5.92
N GLY A 106 -5.81 26.57 5.02
CA GLY A 106 -4.36 26.71 4.97
C GLY A 106 -3.60 25.74 5.88
N ASN A 107 -4.25 24.69 6.40
CA ASN A 107 -3.61 23.71 7.30
C ASN A 107 -3.52 22.33 6.68
N LEU A 108 -2.55 21.56 7.20
CA LEU A 108 -2.32 20.16 6.87
C LEU A 108 -2.19 19.36 8.17
N VAL A 109 -2.79 18.18 8.20
CA VAL A 109 -2.60 17.17 9.25
C VAL A 109 -1.92 15.96 8.64
N TRP A 110 -0.83 15.51 9.25
CA TRP A 110 -0.05 14.36 8.82
C TRP A 110 -0.31 13.17 9.76
N PHE A 111 -0.66 12.02 9.20
CA PHE A 111 -1.02 10.81 9.94
C PHE A 111 0.11 9.77 9.98
N GLY A 112 1.27 10.09 9.41
CA GLY A 112 2.36 9.15 9.19
C GLY A 112 2.43 8.69 7.74
N HIS A 113 3.59 8.14 7.36
CA HIS A 113 3.91 7.74 5.99
C HIS A 113 3.52 8.81 4.97
N SER A 114 2.58 8.50 4.08
CA SER A 114 2.12 9.37 2.99
C SER A 114 0.68 9.86 3.18
N THR A 115 0.08 9.62 4.34
CA THR A 115 -1.31 10.04 4.60
C THR A 115 -1.39 11.47 5.11
N PHE A 116 -2.07 12.33 4.35
CA PHE A 116 -2.27 13.75 4.69
C PHE A 116 -3.73 14.18 4.52
N LEU A 117 -4.26 14.95 5.46
CA LEU A 117 -5.48 15.73 5.26
C LEU A 117 -5.08 17.20 5.06
N ILE A 118 -5.51 17.79 3.95
CA ILE A 118 -5.17 19.15 3.56
C ILE A 118 -6.46 19.96 3.48
N ARG A 119 -6.53 21.08 4.20
CA ARG A 119 -7.59 22.08 4.07
C ARG A 119 -6.99 23.33 3.45
N ALA A 120 -7.35 23.65 2.22
CA ALA A 120 -6.85 24.84 1.53
C ALA A 120 -7.83 25.37 0.50
N GLY A 121 -8.01 26.69 0.42
CA GLY A 121 -8.91 27.31 -0.57
C GLY A 121 -10.36 26.89 -0.39
N GLY A 122 -10.76 26.52 0.83
CA GLY A 122 -12.11 26.05 1.11
C GLY A 122 -12.39 24.60 0.67
N VAL A 123 -11.38 23.86 0.22
CA VAL A 123 -11.47 22.41 -0.09
C VAL A 123 -10.68 21.56 0.90
N THR A 124 -11.17 20.35 1.13
CA THR A 124 -10.57 19.31 1.99
C THR A 124 -10.14 18.13 1.13
N LEU A 125 -8.84 17.84 1.09
CA LEU A 125 -8.26 16.75 0.31
C LEU A 125 -7.63 15.73 1.24
N LEU A 126 -7.87 14.44 0.98
CA LEU A 126 -7.22 13.34 1.69
C LEU A 126 -6.26 12.62 0.73
N VAL A 127 -4.98 12.56 1.06
CA VAL A 127 -3.94 11.98 0.21
C VAL A 127 -3.50 10.64 0.75
N ASP A 128 -3.40 9.62 -0.12
CA ASP A 128 -2.91 8.27 0.16
C ASP A 128 -3.33 7.71 1.53
N PRO A 129 -4.65 7.58 1.78
CA PRO A 129 -5.13 7.22 3.10
C PRO A 129 -4.84 5.75 3.42
N ALA A 130 -4.01 5.53 4.46
CA ALA A 130 -3.63 4.21 4.93
C ALA A 130 -3.60 4.18 6.47
N PHE A 131 -4.69 3.69 7.07
CA PHE A 131 -4.82 3.54 8.53
C PHE A 131 -4.67 2.09 9.01
N GLY A 132 -4.49 1.16 8.08
CA GLY A 132 -4.36 -0.27 8.32
C GLY A 132 -3.00 -0.84 7.87
N PRO A 133 -2.91 -2.18 7.74
CA PRO A 133 -1.70 -2.86 7.27
C PRO A 133 -1.24 -2.37 5.89
N ALA A 134 0.02 -1.97 5.78
CA ALA A 134 0.74 -1.71 4.53
C ALA A 134 1.16 -3.01 3.80
N ALA A 135 0.29 -4.01 3.79
CA ALA A 135 0.57 -5.33 3.26
C ALA A 135 -0.73 -6.05 2.86
N PRO A 136 -0.67 -7.04 1.95
CA PRO A 136 -1.81 -7.89 1.64
C PRO A 136 -2.21 -8.81 2.80
N VAL A 137 -1.57 -8.72 3.98
CA VAL A 137 -1.86 -9.55 5.14
C VAL A 137 -1.93 -8.70 6.40
N SER A 138 -2.85 -9.01 7.31
CA SER A 138 -3.18 -8.16 8.45
C SER A 138 -2.13 -8.10 9.57
N PHE A 139 -1.08 -8.93 9.51
CA PHE A 139 -0.06 -9.04 10.57
C PHE A 139 1.31 -8.47 10.16
N VAL A 140 1.44 -7.93 8.94
CA VAL A 140 2.68 -7.32 8.44
C VAL A 140 2.40 -5.86 8.09
N GLY A 141 3.40 -4.99 8.30
CA GLY A 141 3.30 -3.58 7.90
C GLY A 141 2.24 -2.81 8.68
N GLN A 142 2.00 -3.17 9.94
CA GLN A 142 1.09 -2.41 10.79
C GLN A 142 1.61 -0.97 10.98
N PRO A 143 0.72 0.04 10.99
CA PRO A 143 1.08 1.38 11.42
C PRO A 143 1.67 1.34 12.84
N PHE A 144 2.61 2.23 13.11
CA PHE A 144 3.13 2.36 14.47
C PHE A 144 2.04 2.88 15.41
N PRO A 145 1.96 2.37 16.65
CA PRO A 145 1.00 2.87 17.61
C PRO A 145 1.27 4.35 17.89
N LEU A 146 0.21 5.15 17.98
CA LEU A 146 0.28 6.56 18.35
C LEU A 146 -0.13 6.72 19.82
N GLU A 147 0.33 7.78 20.48
CA GLU A 147 -0.13 8.12 21.84
C GLU A 147 -1.61 8.53 21.91
N VAL A 148 -2.20 8.87 20.76
CA VAL A 148 -3.63 9.19 20.64
C VAL A 148 -4.30 8.21 19.68
N GLU A 149 -5.53 7.80 19.98
CA GLU A 149 -6.32 7.04 19.02
C GLU A 149 -6.74 7.96 17.87
N TYR A 150 -6.53 7.52 16.63
CA TYR A 150 -6.89 8.27 15.43
C TYR A 150 -7.29 7.30 14.33
N GLY A 151 -8.40 7.57 13.63
CA GLY A 151 -8.81 6.73 12.51
C GLY A 151 -9.87 7.37 11.63
N LEU A 152 -10.44 6.55 10.75
CA LEU A 152 -11.43 6.99 9.76
C LEU A 152 -12.69 7.58 10.38
N ALA A 153 -13.06 7.17 11.60
CA ALA A 153 -14.23 7.71 12.29
C ALA A 153 -14.06 9.19 12.71
N ASP A 154 -12.82 9.69 12.79
CA ASP A 154 -12.53 11.09 13.10
C ASP A 154 -12.54 11.98 11.84
N MET A 155 -12.60 11.36 10.66
CA MET A 155 -12.32 12.01 9.38
C MET A 155 -13.59 12.65 8.82
N PRO A 156 -13.59 13.94 8.42
CA PRO A 156 -14.67 14.49 7.63
C PRO A 156 -14.72 13.76 6.28
N ILE A 157 -15.89 13.74 5.63
CA ILE A 157 -15.95 13.31 4.22
C ILE A 157 -15.16 14.36 3.42
N PRO A 158 -14.01 14.00 2.81
CA PRO A 158 -13.22 14.97 2.07
C PRO A 158 -13.91 15.30 0.73
N ASP A 159 -13.55 16.42 0.11
CA ASP A 159 -14.03 16.79 -1.22
C ASP A 159 -13.46 15.85 -2.29
N ALA A 160 -12.22 15.38 -2.09
CA ALA A 160 -11.61 14.34 -2.90
C ALA A 160 -10.55 13.55 -2.12
N VAL A 161 -10.37 12.30 -2.54
CA VAL A 161 -9.24 11.45 -2.17
C VAL A 161 -8.24 11.44 -3.33
N LEU A 162 -6.97 11.72 -3.05
CA LEU A 162 -5.88 11.68 -4.01
C LEU A 162 -5.05 10.42 -3.78
N LEU A 163 -4.84 9.64 -4.83
CA LEU A 163 -3.98 8.46 -4.80
C LEU A 163 -2.77 8.69 -5.69
N THR A 164 -1.57 8.45 -5.17
CA THR A 164 -0.32 8.62 -5.93
C THR A 164 0.01 7.40 -6.78
N HIS A 165 -0.23 6.19 -6.25
CA HIS A 165 0.03 4.93 -6.94
C HIS A 165 -0.69 3.75 -6.26
N ASP A 166 -0.54 2.55 -6.83
CA ASP A 166 -1.21 1.32 -6.43
C ASP A 166 -0.29 0.39 -5.62
N HIS A 167 0.08 0.82 -4.41
CA HIS A 167 0.75 -0.01 -3.41
C HIS A 167 -0.03 0.01 -2.09
N TYR A 168 0.07 -1.07 -1.32
CA TYR A 168 -0.70 -1.27 -0.07
C TYR A 168 -0.47 -0.20 1.00
N ASP A 169 0.69 0.47 1.01
CA ASP A 169 1.01 1.57 1.91
C ASP A 169 0.40 2.92 1.49
N HIS A 170 -0.21 3.00 0.31
CA HIS A 170 -0.90 4.19 -0.22
C HIS A 170 -2.38 3.91 -0.58
N LEU A 171 -2.72 2.64 -0.78
CA LEU A 171 -4.03 2.12 -1.18
C LEU A 171 -4.46 1.01 -0.22
N GLU A 172 -4.66 1.38 1.06
CA GLU A 172 -5.06 0.42 2.08
C GLU A 172 -6.52 -0.02 1.87
N TRP A 173 -6.75 -1.32 1.83
CA TRP A 173 -8.00 -1.92 1.36
C TRP A 173 -9.24 -1.47 2.14
N GLU A 174 -9.21 -1.56 3.47
CA GLU A 174 -10.36 -1.23 4.30
C GLU A 174 -10.67 0.27 4.28
N THR A 175 -9.61 1.09 4.32
CA THR A 175 -9.70 2.55 4.22
C THR A 175 -10.32 2.99 2.89
N VAL A 176 -9.84 2.47 1.77
CA VAL A 176 -10.33 2.86 0.44
C VAL A 176 -11.78 2.44 0.27
N LEU A 177 -12.19 1.25 0.71
CA LEU A 177 -13.58 0.81 0.64
C LEU A 177 -14.51 1.64 1.53
N ALA A 178 -14.08 1.94 2.75
CA ALA A 178 -14.85 2.79 3.67
C ALA A 178 -15.09 4.17 3.05
N LEU A 179 -14.05 4.79 2.49
CA LEU A 179 -14.16 6.08 1.80
C LEU A 179 -15.02 5.98 0.55
N ALA A 180 -14.82 4.97 -0.30
CA ALA A 180 -15.64 4.76 -1.51
C ALA A 180 -17.14 4.62 -1.20
N SER A 181 -17.49 4.01 -0.07
CA SER A 181 -18.88 3.88 0.38
C SER A 181 -19.57 5.21 0.67
N THR A 182 -18.81 6.28 0.91
CA THR A 182 -19.34 7.64 1.13
C THR A 182 -19.71 8.37 -0.16
N GLY A 183 -19.29 7.85 -1.32
CA GLY A 183 -19.46 8.52 -2.62
C GLY A 183 -18.44 9.63 -2.89
N VAL A 184 -17.40 9.76 -2.05
CA VAL A 184 -16.30 10.71 -2.29
C VAL A 184 -15.61 10.46 -3.63
N ARG A 185 -15.16 11.54 -4.27
CA ARG A 185 -14.40 11.46 -5.53
C ARG A 185 -12.98 10.98 -5.27
N PHE A 186 -12.56 9.94 -5.99
CA PHE A 186 -11.15 9.56 -6.08
C PHE A 186 -10.50 10.18 -7.31
N VAL A 187 -9.28 10.67 -7.15
CA VAL A 187 -8.41 11.16 -8.23
C VAL A 187 -7.10 10.38 -8.16
N CYS A 188 -6.79 9.66 -9.24
CA CYS A 188 -5.65 8.76 -9.30
C CYS A 188 -5.01 8.74 -10.70
N PRO A 189 -3.76 8.25 -10.82
CA PRO A 189 -3.17 7.96 -12.12
C PRO A 189 -4.01 6.97 -12.93
N LEU A 190 -3.93 7.07 -14.27
CA LEU A 190 -4.71 6.23 -15.20
C LEU A 190 -4.55 4.71 -14.98
N GLY A 191 -3.37 4.29 -14.50
CA GLY A 191 -3.05 2.90 -14.23
C GLY A 191 -3.44 2.39 -12.83
N VAL A 192 -4.00 3.22 -11.95
CA VAL A 192 -4.38 2.83 -10.58
C VAL A 192 -5.81 2.31 -10.55
N GLY A 193 -6.02 1.17 -9.89
CA GLY A 193 -7.33 0.51 -9.68
C GLY A 193 -7.70 -0.55 -10.71
#